data_AF-A0A1H0CPM3-F1
#
_entry.id   AF-A0A1H0CPM3-F1
#
_cell.length_a   1.000
_cell.length_b   1.000
_cell.length_c   1.000
_cell.angle_alpha   90.00
_cell.angle_beta   90.00
_cell.angle_gamma   90.00
#
_symmetry.space_group_name_H-M   'P 1'
#
loop_
_entity.id
_entity.type
_entity.pdbx_description
1 polymer ?
#
loop_
_entity_poly.entity_id
_entity_poly.type
_entity_poly.pdbx_seq_one_letter_code
_entity_poly.pdbx_strand_id
1 'polypeptide(L)'
;MMKKVTIFAAIAMTMIGCSSDELVNNSTENNEAPIAFSVEKKNISRAVQNLESLGHYNFGVWAYKYGTSLTTQKVMDNYLVGYSDGKGKGYSNANVTTWAETIGTQDDHKSPWFYEYLGTAEYQNTDATKGYLATQSAYMSANANQYLRYWDLAYTTTNFYAYAPYRSAGVTFDETTKKVTVAHGAQTAGYDASLNEFMYAGNTSTNADLKDVKLTFKHLGAQVNLRFYEDVRGYKVQIIDVTTDGTGIQATPATATEAANGASTTTTTKYYTTCGATIDFSNVTSPTATVNFPTEAQQTHDNLKFTIPGNGNGLTSYPVTATGKTYNVIPEVVATGSTQTYAVSPTVYYPVAQPTTSEVGFTFHVSYKLIAEDNGEEITVNDARVYVPAKSGSEFIAAWQPNTKYTYTFKITKDSTGSTDPNTPDVDDPTVPPTPQVYPIVFDGATVEDYTEKSNDSNF
;
A
#
# COMPACT_ATOMS: atom_id res chain seq x y z
N MET A 1 54.42 -58.89 -28.47
CA MET A 1 54.14 -57.62 -27.78
C MET A 1 52.73 -57.17 -28.15
N MET A 2 51.77 -57.41 -27.25
CA MET A 2 50.37 -56.96 -27.39
C MET A 2 50.26 -55.50 -26.98
N LYS A 3 49.72 -54.64 -27.84
CA LYS A 3 49.20 -53.32 -27.45
C LYS A 3 47.69 -53.45 -27.32
N LYS A 4 47.19 -53.30 -26.08
CA LYS A 4 45.76 -53.22 -25.76
C LYS A 4 45.23 -51.86 -26.23
N VAL A 5 44.17 -51.88 -27.01
CA VAL A 5 43.37 -50.70 -27.37
C VAL A 5 42.28 -50.58 -26.32
N THR A 6 42.30 -49.51 -25.55
CA THR A 6 41.23 -49.17 -24.60
C THR A 6 40.32 -48.13 -25.24
N ILE A 7 39.06 -48.49 -25.45
CA ILE A 7 37.97 -47.62 -25.86
C ILE A 7 37.42 -46.96 -24.60
N PHE A 8 37.45 -45.63 -24.52
CA PHE A 8 36.68 -44.88 -23.52
C PHE A 8 35.42 -44.33 -24.19
N ALA A 9 34.27 -44.84 -23.75
CA ALA A 9 32.97 -44.27 -23.99
C ALA A 9 32.82 -43.01 -23.11
N ALA A 10 32.71 -41.84 -23.72
CA ALA A 10 32.30 -40.62 -23.03
C ALA A 10 30.77 -40.59 -23.02
N ILE A 11 30.20 -40.73 -21.82
CA ILE A 11 28.79 -40.50 -21.54
C ILE A 11 28.53 -39.01 -21.78
N ALA A 12 27.69 -38.70 -22.77
CA ALA A 12 27.11 -37.38 -22.95
C ALA A 12 26.19 -37.10 -21.75
N MET A 13 26.72 -36.38 -20.74
CA MET A 13 25.86 -35.72 -19.77
C MET A 13 25.29 -34.48 -20.42
N THR A 14 23.96 -34.47 -20.51
CA THR A 14 23.11 -33.32 -20.79
C THR A 14 23.62 -32.09 -20.02
N MET A 15 23.97 -31.04 -20.77
CA MET A 15 24.24 -29.72 -20.20
C MET A 15 22.97 -29.23 -19.51
N ILE A 16 22.97 -29.27 -18.18
CA ILE A 16 22.14 -28.42 -17.35
C ILE A 16 22.52 -27.00 -17.75
N GLY A 17 21.55 -26.24 -18.25
CA GLY A 17 21.72 -24.85 -18.64
C GLY A 17 22.13 -24.01 -17.45
N CYS A 18 23.44 -23.85 -17.26
CA CYS A 18 23.98 -22.63 -16.68
C CYS A 18 23.57 -21.51 -17.65
N SER A 19 22.55 -20.73 -17.31
CA SER A 19 22.52 -19.35 -17.79
C SER A 19 23.70 -18.67 -17.12
N SER A 20 24.89 -18.80 -17.73
CA SER A 20 25.98 -17.92 -17.43
C SER A 20 25.45 -16.52 -17.67
N ASP A 21 25.29 -15.78 -16.58
CA ASP A 21 25.29 -14.34 -16.53
C ASP A 21 26.63 -13.91 -17.17
N GLU A 22 26.70 -13.99 -18.50
CA GLU A 22 27.87 -13.67 -19.29
C GLU A 22 28.11 -12.19 -19.06
N LEU A 23 29.01 -11.93 -18.12
CA LEU A 23 29.77 -10.72 -17.88
C LEU A 23 29.36 -9.61 -18.85
N VAL A 24 28.34 -8.86 -18.45
CA VAL A 24 28.07 -7.55 -19.03
C VAL A 24 29.40 -6.81 -18.93
N ASN A 25 30.01 -6.60 -20.09
CA ASN A 25 31.37 -6.08 -20.30
C ASN A 25 31.91 -5.38 -19.05
N ASN A 26 32.87 -6.00 -18.35
CA ASN A 26 33.69 -5.29 -17.37
C ASN A 26 34.39 -4.19 -18.16
N SER A 27 33.79 -3.01 -18.20
CA SER A 27 34.40 -1.86 -18.80
C SER A 27 35.74 -1.62 -18.11
N THR A 28 36.74 -1.34 -18.92
CA THR A 28 38.10 -1.11 -18.46
C THR A 28 38.07 -0.04 -17.37
N GLU A 29 38.57 -0.43 -16.20
CA GLU A 29 38.72 0.37 -14.97
C GLU A 29 39.03 1.85 -15.29
N ASN A 30 38.07 2.73 -14.97
CA ASN A 30 38.21 4.14 -14.54
C ASN A 30 37.18 5.15 -15.11
N ASN A 31 36.27 4.79 -16.03
CA ASN A 31 35.41 5.80 -16.68
C ASN A 31 33.89 5.55 -16.67
N GLU A 32 33.38 4.46 -16.12
CA GLU A 32 31.94 4.20 -16.09
C GLU A 32 31.36 4.28 -14.67
N ALA A 33 30.29 5.05 -14.53
CA ALA A 33 29.59 5.26 -13.28
C ALA A 33 28.77 4.02 -12.88
N PRO A 34 28.74 3.65 -11.59
CA PRO A 34 27.87 2.58 -11.12
C PRO A 34 26.40 2.97 -11.23
N ILE A 35 25.55 1.99 -11.53
CA ILE A 35 24.10 2.17 -11.51
C ILE A 35 23.65 2.15 -10.05
N ALA A 36 23.27 3.31 -9.53
CA ALA A 36 22.61 3.46 -8.23
C ALA A 36 21.13 3.82 -8.41
N PHE A 37 20.33 3.60 -7.36
CA PHE A 37 18.90 3.89 -7.36
C PHE A 37 18.57 5.06 -6.44
N SER A 38 17.93 6.07 -7.00
CA SER A 38 17.29 7.14 -6.24
C SER A 38 15.79 6.85 -6.16
N VAL A 39 15.35 6.27 -5.05
CA VAL A 39 13.92 6.11 -4.80
C VAL A 39 13.40 7.49 -4.37
N GLU A 40 12.83 8.25 -5.32
CA GLU A 40 12.40 9.62 -5.06
C GLU A 40 11.15 9.68 -4.18
N LYS A 41 11.11 10.74 -3.37
CA LYS A 41 10.08 11.07 -2.35
C LYS A 41 8.67 11.35 -2.91
N LYS A 42 8.49 11.37 -4.22
CA LYS A 42 7.37 12.10 -4.86
C LYS A 42 6.09 11.28 -5.03
N ASN A 43 6.15 9.98 -4.76
CA ASN A 43 5.07 9.05 -5.14
C ASN A 43 4.37 8.35 -3.99
N ILE A 44 4.63 8.78 -2.76
CA ILE A 44 4.08 8.18 -1.55
C ILE A 44 3.41 9.29 -0.74
N SER A 45 2.25 9.77 -1.20
CA SER A 45 1.40 10.80 -0.56
C SER A 45 2.07 12.16 -0.22
N ARG A 46 1.28 13.20 0.07
CA ARG A 46 1.74 14.59 0.31
C ARG A 46 2.56 14.80 1.58
N ALA A 47 2.66 13.79 2.45
CA ALA A 47 3.59 13.81 3.57
C ALA A 47 4.89 13.16 3.10
N VAL A 48 6.03 13.71 3.52
CA VAL A 48 7.44 13.28 3.36
C VAL A 48 7.68 11.77 3.60
N GLN A 49 6.99 10.90 2.88
CA GLN A 49 7.03 9.47 3.04
C GLN A 49 7.86 8.90 1.89
N ASN A 50 8.89 8.17 2.27
CA ASN A 50 9.68 7.35 1.37
C ASN A 50 9.26 5.88 1.59
N LEU A 51 9.66 4.95 0.71
CA LEU A 51 9.33 3.53 0.87
C LEU A 51 9.67 3.03 2.29
N GLU A 52 10.82 3.41 2.83
CA GLU A 52 11.28 3.00 4.16
C GLU A 52 10.44 3.57 5.31
N SER A 53 9.75 4.69 5.10
CA SER A 53 8.87 5.30 6.10
C SER A 53 7.54 4.56 6.23
N LEU A 54 7.15 3.85 5.16
CA LEU A 54 6.05 2.90 5.12
C LEU A 54 6.48 1.48 5.51
N GLY A 55 7.74 1.29 5.89
CA GLY A 55 8.28 -0.02 6.25
C GLY A 55 8.67 -0.90 5.07
N HIS A 56 8.63 -0.39 3.83
CA HIS A 56 9.10 -1.10 2.66
C HIS A 56 10.62 -0.94 2.53
N TYR A 57 11.38 -1.98 2.89
CA TYR A 57 12.85 -1.92 2.85
C TYR A 57 13.48 -2.61 1.64
N ASN A 58 12.68 -3.09 0.69
CA ASN A 58 13.20 -3.74 -0.50
C ASN A 58 12.30 -3.58 -1.72
N PHE A 59 12.90 -3.80 -2.89
CA PHE A 59 12.18 -3.96 -4.15
C PHE A 59 12.97 -4.87 -5.10
N GLY A 60 12.29 -5.48 -6.05
CA GLY A 60 12.89 -6.24 -7.13
C GLY A 60 13.03 -5.39 -8.39
N VAL A 61 14.11 -5.61 -9.15
CA VAL A 61 14.35 -4.90 -10.40
C VAL A 61 14.83 -5.83 -11.51
N TRP A 62 14.21 -5.68 -12.68
CA TRP A 62 14.76 -6.10 -13.96
C TRP A 62 15.27 -4.89 -14.72
N ALA A 63 16.35 -5.07 -15.47
CA ALA A 63 16.89 -4.02 -16.31
C ALA A 63 17.39 -4.56 -17.64
N TYR A 64 17.06 -3.86 -18.73
CA TYR A 64 17.46 -4.21 -20.09
C TYR A 64 17.98 -2.96 -20.81
N LYS A 65 19.10 -3.11 -21.53
CA LYS A 65 19.71 -2.05 -22.31
C LYS A 65 19.41 -2.19 -23.81
N TYR A 66 19.19 -1.06 -24.47
CA TYR A 66 18.81 -0.95 -25.88
C TYR A 66 19.69 0.06 -26.61
N GLY A 67 20.04 -0.25 -27.86
CA GLY A 67 20.86 0.61 -28.70
C GLY A 67 20.49 0.46 -30.17
N THR A 68 20.75 1.51 -30.95
CA THR A 68 20.51 1.49 -32.40
C THR A 68 21.34 0.38 -33.05
N SER A 69 20.67 -0.58 -33.69
CA SER A 69 21.31 -1.75 -34.32
C SER A 69 22.03 -2.71 -33.36
N LEU A 70 21.82 -2.58 -32.04
CA LEU A 70 22.32 -3.52 -31.05
C LEU A 70 21.18 -4.45 -30.59
N THR A 71 21.53 -5.69 -30.29
CA THR A 71 20.59 -6.64 -29.66
C THR A 71 20.34 -6.20 -28.22
N THR A 72 19.07 -6.23 -27.78
CA THR A 72 18.72 -6.03 -26.38
C THR A 72 19.53 -6.96 -25.48
N GLN A 73 20.04 -6.44 -24.37
CA GLN A 73 20.79 -7.21 -23.38
C GLN A 73 20.21 -7.01 -21.97
N LYS A 74 20.14 -8.10 -21.21
CA LYS A 74 19.75 -8.09 -19.81
C LYS A 74 20.91 -7.57 -18.95
N VAL A 75 20.62 -6.67 -18.02
CA VAL A 75 21.58 -6.05 -17.08
C VAL A 75 21.34 -6.55 -15.66
N MET A 76 20.06 -6.64 -15.27
CA MET A 76 19.61 -7.14 -13.97
C MET A 76 18.45 -8.11 -14.19
N ASP A 77 18.50 -9.25 -13.50
CA ASP A 77 17.44 -10.27 -13.53
C ASP A 77 16.84 -10.47 -12.14
N ASN A 78 15.73 -9.81 -11.85
CA ASN A 78 15.08 -9.82 -10.54
C ASN A 78 16.04 -9.56 -9.37
N TYR A 79 16.91 -8.55 -9.53
CA TYR A 79 17.84 -8.13 -8.48
C TYR A 79 17.05 -7.62 -7.27
N LEU A 80 17.40 -8.08 -6.07
CA LEU A 80 16.96 -7.47 -4.82
C LEU A 80 17.73 -6.16 -4.62
N VAL A 81 17.01 -5.06 -4.47
CA VAL A 81 17.54 -3.79 -3.98
C VAL A 81 17.01 -3.59 -2.56
N GLY A 82 17.91 -3.41 -1.61
CA GLY A 82 17.61 -3.25 -0.19
C GLY A 82 17.94 -1.84 0.30
N TYR A 83 17.16 -1.38 1.28
CA TYR A 83 17.39 -0.13 2.01
C TYR A 83 18.25 -0.38 3.26
N SER A 84 19.08 0.58 3.64
CA SER A 84 19.71 0.62 4.97
C SER A 84 19.78 2.05 5.51
N ASP A 85 19.44 2.22 6.78
CA ASP A 85 19.56 3.51 7.49
C ASP A 85 20.95 3.72 8.13
N GLY A 86 21.86 2.75 8.00
CA GLY A 86 23.18 2.77 8.63
C GLY A 86 23.19 2.62 10.16
N LYS A 87 22.01 2.49 10.79
CA LYS A 87 21.80 2.33 12.25
C LYS A 87 21.26 0.95 12.60
N GLY A 88 21.30 0.03 11.63
CA GLY A 88 20.91 -1.37 11.79
C GLY A 88 19.50 -1.68 11.31
N LYS A 89 18.76 -0.72 10.74
CA LYS A 89 17.46 -0.95 10.10
C LYS A 89 17.67 -1.21 8.61
N GLY A 90 17.03 -2.26 8.11
CA GLY A 90 17.10 -2.71 6.72
C GLY A 90 18.19 -3.76 6.49
N TYR A 91 18.87 -3.67 5.34
CA TYR A 91 19.91 -4.58 4.89
C TYR A 91 21.30 -4.15 5.37
N SER A 92 22.22 -5.11 5.51
CA SER A 92 23.61 -4.84 5.91
C SER A 92 24.35 -4.11 4.80
N ASN A 93 24.98 -2.97 5.13
CA ASN A 93 25.76 -2.13 4.21
C ASN A 93 27.27 -2.36 4.33
N ALA A 94 27.73 -3.34 5.12
CA ALA A 94 29.14 -3.46 5.52
C ALA A 94 30.15 -3.62 4.36
N ASN A 95 29.72 -4.18 3.23
CA ASN A 95 30.58 -4.48 2.07
C ASN A 95 30.20 -3.67 0.82
N VAL A 96 29.31 -2.69 0.97
CA VAL A 96 28.67 -2.01 -0.16
C VAL A 96 29.44 -0.75 -0.52
N THR A 97 29.77 -0.59 -1.79
CA THR A 97 30.54 0.57 -2.25
C THR A 97 29.67 1.75 -2.66
N THR A 98 28.40 1.54 -3.05
CA THR A 98 27.45 2.60 -3.43
C THR A 98 26.58 3.13 -2.28
N TRP A 99 26.77 2.67 -1.04
CA TRP A 99 25.89 3.09 0.06
C TRP A 99 26.22 4.50 0.61
N ALA A 100 25.17 5.25 0.96
CA ALA A 100 25.22 6.44 1.82
C ALA A 100 23.94 6.58 2.66
N GLU A 101 24.02 7.24 3.83
CA GLU A 101 22.89 7.41 4.76
C GLU A 101 21.75 8.26 4.16
N THR A 102 22.10 9.22 3.31
CA THR A 102 21.16 10.06 2.58
C THR A 102 21.29 9.80 1.09
N ILE A 103 20.17 9.95 0.36
CA ILE A 103 20.22 10.03 -1.10
C ILE A 103 21.20 11.14 -1.47
N GLY A 104 22.23 10.78 -2.22
CA GLY A 104 23.24 11.69 -2.72
C GLY A 104 22.71 12.65 -3.79
N THR A 105 23.60 13.34 -4.49
CA THR A 105 23.24 13.97 -5.77
C THR A 105 23.09 12.87 -6.82
N GLN A 106 22.28 13.07 -7.86
CA GLN A 106 22.10 12.06 -8.92
C GLN A 106 23.38 11.68 -9.67
N ASP A 107 24.47 12.41 -9.43
CA ASP A 107 25.75 12.26 -10.10
C ASP A 107 26.84 11.64 -9.18
N ASP A 108 26.52 11.34 -7.90
CA ASP A 108 27.50 10.75 -6.97
C ASP A 108 27.40 9.23 -6.85
N HIS A 109 26.31 8.64 -7.35
CA HIS A 109 26.03 7.21 -7.33
C HIS A 109 26.04 6.63 -5.92
N LYS A 110 25.55 7.42 -4.95
CA LYS A 110 25.42 7.05 -3.56
C LYS A 110 23.97 7.08 -3.12
N SER A 111 23.52 5.98 -2.53
CA SER A 111 22.14 5.84 -2.08
C SER A 111 22.02 4.98 -0.83
N PRO A 112 21.01 5.21 0.02
CA PRO A 112 20.65 4.25 1.06
C PRO A 112 20.07 2.96 0.47
N TRP A 113 19.78 2.93 -0.84
CA TRP A 113 19.32 1.78 -1.61
C TRP A 113 20.44 1.18 -2.43
N PHE A 114 20.71 -0.11 -2.24
CA PHE A 114 21.80 -0.83 -2.90
C PHE A 114 21.42 -2.29 -3.17
N TYR A 115 22.19 -2.95 -4.02
CA TYR A 115 22.00 -4.36 -4.38
C TYR A 115 23.30 -5.18 -4.31
N GLU A 116 24.45 -4.52 -4.14
CA GLU A 116 25.74 -5.17 -3.96
C GLU A 116 25.69 -6.08 -2.73
N TYR A 117 26.13 -7.33 -2.91
CA TYR A 117 26.22 -8.29 -1.81
C TYR A 117 24.89 -8.54 -1.11
N LEU A 118 23.75 -8.33 -1.78
CA LEU A 118 22.42 -8.69 -1.27
C LEU A 118 21.94 -10.06 -1.78
N GLY A 119 22.86 -10.98 -2.05
CA GLY A 119 22.49 -12.34 -2.46
C GLY A 119 21.70 -13.09 -1.37
N THR A 120 21.27 -14.30 -1.71
CA THR A 120 20.46 -15.14 -0.81
C THR A 120 21.15 -15.50 0.51
N ALA A 121 22.49 -15.44 0.63
CA ALA A 121 23.19 -15.86 1.84
C ALA A 121 23.50 -14.71 2.81
N GLU A 122 23.40 -13.47 2.33
CA GLU A 122 23.99 -12.30 2.98
C GLU A 122 23.03 -11.59 3.96
N TYR A 123 21.72 -11.85 3.88
CA TYR A 123 20.73 -11.30 4.80
C TYR A 123 20.44 -12.23 5.98
N GLN A 124 20.80 -11.80 7.19
CA GLN A 124 20.72 -12.60 8.42
C GLN A 124 19.95 -11.89 9.54
N ASN A 125 19.04 -10.96 9.20
CA ASN A 125 18.29 -10.23 10.23
C ASN A 125 17.37 -11.16 11.02
N THR A 126 17.46 -11.11 12.35
CA THR A 126 16.62 -11.88 13.29
C THR A 126 15.72 -10.97 14.13
N ASP A 127 15.78 -9.66 13.92
CA ASP A 127 15.08 -8.64 14.69
C ASP A 127 14.02 -7.95 13.82
N ALA A 128 12.75 -8.22 14.09
CA ALA A 128 11.63 -7.72 13.29
C ALA A 128 11.49 -6.18 13.37
N THR A 129 12.07 -5.54 14.39
CA THR A 129 12.07 -4.07 14.50
C THR A 129 13.02 -3.41 13.50
N LYS A 130 13.94 -4.20 12.94
CA LYS A 130 14.96 -3.78 11.98
C LYS A 130 14.60 -4.08 10.53
N GLY A 131 13.42 -4.63 10.25
CA GLY A 131 12.97 -4.96 8.89
C GLY A 131 12.60 -6.43 8.74
N TYR A 132 12.67 -6.94 7.51
CA TYR A 132 12.30 -8.32 7.20
C TYR A 132 13.18 -9.32 7.99
N LEU A 133 12.62 -10.47 8.35
CA LEU A 133 13.39 -11.52 9.02
C LEU A 133 14.03 -12.44 7.99
N ALA A 134 15.20 -12.99 8.30
CA ALA A 134 15.88 -14.01 7.51
C ALA A 134 15.05 -15.31 7.41
N THR A 135 14.10 -15.52 8.32
CA THR A 135 13.11 -16.61 8.23
C THR A 135 12.07 -16.38 7.14
N GLN A 136 11.90 -15.15 6.65
CA GLN A 136 10.97 -14.81 5.58
C GLN A 136 11.67 -14.88 4.22
N SER A 137 11.98 -16.10 3.77
CA SER A 137 12.73 -16.37 2.52
C SER A 137 12.11 -15.78 1.25
N ALA A 138 10.82 -15.41 1.29
CA ALA A 138 10.16 -14.67 0.21
C ALA A 138 10.81 -13.30 -0.05
N TYR A 139 11.36 -12.64 0.97
CA TYR A 139 11.96 -11.29 0.88
C TYR A 139 13.50 -11.29 0.80
N MET A 140 14.09 -12.48 0.67
CA MET A 140 15.52 -12.67 0.39
C MET A 140 15.75 -12.74 -1.11
N SER A 141 16.94 -12.42 -1.61
CA SER A 141 17.20 -12.46 -3.05
C SER A 141 17.03 -13.86 -3.64
N ALA A 142 16.40 -13.95 -4.81
CA ALA A 142 16.37 -15.14 -5.64
C ALA A 142 17.72 -15.45 -6.31
N ASN A 143 18.61 -14.45 -6.36
CA ASN A 143 19.90 -14.54 -7.03
C ASN A 143 21.02 -14.72 -6.01
N ALA A 144 21.95 -15.64 -6.30
CA ALA A 144 23.24 -15.65 -5.64
C ALA A 144 24.13 -14.55 -6.23
N ASN A 145 24.97 -13.92 -5.39
CA ASN A 145 26.03 -13.01 -5.82
C ASN A 145 25.57 -11.83 -6.71
N GLN A 146 24.72 -10.94 -6.18
CA GLN A 146 24.40 -9.69 -6.88
C GLN A 146 25.59 -8.73 -6.89
N TYR A 147 26.22 -8.61 -8.06
CA TYR A 147 27.36 -7.71 -8.28
C TYR A 147 26.93 -6.31 -8.72
N LEU A 148 27.78 -5.33 -8.42
CA LEU A 148 27.64 -3.96 -8.90
C LEU A 148 27.57 -3.92 -10.44
N ARG A 149 26.63 -3.14 -10.98
CA ARG A 149 26.47 -2.92 -12.42
C ARG A 149 26.83 -1.49 -12.77
N TYR A 150 27.31 -1.28 -13.99
CA TYR A 150 27.79 0.00 -14.50
C TYR A 150 27.04 0.40 -15.76
N TRP A 151 26.99 1.71 -16.01
CA TRP A 151 26.39 2.26 -17.23
C TRP A 151 27.21 1.91 -18.47
N ASP A 152 26.62 1.12 -19.38
CA ASP A 152 27.23 0.81 -20.67
C ASP A 152 27.02 1.97 -21.66
N LEU A 153 28.09 2.69 -21.96
CA LEU A 153 28.06 3.84 -22.88
C LEU A 153 27.73 3.46 -24.34
N ALA A 154 27.79 2.19 -24.72
CA ALA A 154 27.43 1.74 -26.06
C ALA A 154 25.91 1.68 -26.31
N TYR A 155 25.07 1.67 -25.25
CA TYR A 155 23.62 1.50 -25.35
C TYR A 155 22.85 2.76 -24.99
N THR A 156 22.16 3.35 -25.95
CA THR A 156 21.44 4.63 -25.80
C THR A 156 20.51 4.72 -24.58
N THR A 157 19.86 3.62 -24.20
CA THR A 157 18.91 3.59 -23.09
C THR A 157 18.98 2.31 -22.28
N THR A 158 18.63 2.41 -21.00
CA THR A 158 18.33 1.26 -20.14
C THR A 158 16.94 1.44 -19.54
N ASN A 159 16.09 0.43 -19.71
CA ASN A 159 14.78 0.38 -19.08
C ASN A 159 14.87 -0.43 -17.78
N PHE A 160 14.25 0.10 -16.73
CA PHE A 160 14.14 -0.49 -15.42
C PHE A 160 12.68 -0.80 -15.13
N TYR A 161 12.43 -2.01 -14.63
CA TYR A 161 11.12 -2.54 -14.27
C TYR A 161 11.20 -3.00 -12.83
N ALA A 162 10.48 -2.32 -11.94
CA ALA A 162 10.61 -2.52 -10.51
C ALA A 162 9.27 -2.81 -9.82
N TYR A 163 9.33 -3.51 -8.71
CA TYR A 163 8.19 -3.81 -7.86
C TYR A 163 8.60 -3.97 -6.40
N ALA A 164 7.70 -3.66 -5.48
CA ALA A 164 7.93 -3.76 -4.05
C ALA A 164 6.69 -4.38 -3.35
N PRO A 165 6.84 -5.09 -2.22
CA PRO A 165 8.10 -5.58 -1.69
C PRO A 165 8.74 -6.61 -2.63
N TYR A 166 10.04 -6.85 -2.47
CA TYR A 166 10.76 -7.90 -3.20
C TYR A 166 10.12 -9.26 -2.96
N ARG A 167 10.03 -10.10 -3.99
CA ARG A 167 9.61 -11.49 -3.86
C ARG A 167 10.54 -12.41 -4.65
N SER A 168 11.16 -13.37 -3.98
CA SER A 168 12.04 -14.36 -4.63
C SER A 168 11.31 -15.28 -5.59
N ALA A 169 10.01 -15.46 -5.39
CA ALA A 169 9.14 -16.24 -6.26
C ALA A 169 7.75 -15.59 -6.38
N GLY A 170 7.00 -15.95 -7.43
CA GLY A 170 5.63 -15.46 -7.65
C GLY A 170 5.56 -14.09 -8.32
N VAL A 171 6.69 -13.51 -8.72
CA VAL A 171 6.72 -12.35 -9.63
C VAL A 171 7.65 -12.70 -10.79
N THR A 172 7.17 -12.55 -12.01
CA THR A 172 7.94 -12.85 -13.23
C THR A 172 7.89 -11.68 -14.19
N PHE A 173 8.89 -11.57 -15.05
CA PHE A 173 8.93 -10.58 -16.11
C PHE A 173 9.14 -11.26 -17.46
N ASP A 174 8.32 -10.90 -18.44
CA ASP A 174 8.48 -11.28 -19.84
C ASP A 174 8.90 -10.05 -20.64
N GLU A 175 10.16 -10.06 -21.08
CA GLU A 175 10.74 -8.97 -21.87
C GLU A 175 10.09 -8.83 -23.26
N THR A 176 9.59 -9.93 -23.84
CA THR A 176 8.94 -9.89 -25.16
C THR A 176 7.66 -9.07 -25.11
N THR A 177 6.87 -9.26 -24.05
CA THR A 177 5.61 -8.56 -23.84
C THR A 177 5.73 -7.34 -22.93
N LYS A 178 6.90 -7.12 -22.32
CA LYS A 178 7.19 -6.08 -21.31
C LYS A 178 6.20 -6.12 -20.16
N LYS A 179 5.88 -7.32 -19.69
CA LYS A 179 4.87 -7.52 -18.64
C LYS A 179 5.48 -8.13 -17.40
N VAL A 180 5.18 -7.54 -16.25
CA VAL A 180 5.38 -8.17 -14.95
C VAL A 180 4.10 -8.91 -14.58
N THR A 181 4.21 -10.19 -14.26
CA THR A 181 3.10 -10.98 -13.72
C THR A 181 3.32 -11.18 -12.23
N VAL A 182 2.34 -10.76 -11.44
CA VAL A 182 2.25 -10.93 -10.00
C VAL A 182 1.28 -12.06 -9.73
N ALA A 183 1.79 -13.15 -9.16
CA ALA A 183 0.99 -14.32 -8.83
C ALA A 183 -0.11 -13.98 -7.84
N HIS A 184 -1.21 -14.73 -7.93
CA HIS A 184 -2.30 -14.61 -6.99
C HIS A 184 -1.83 -14.87 -5.55
N GLY A 185 -2.29 -14.06 -4.59
CA GLY A 185 -1.88 -14.15 -3.18
C GLY A 185 -0.58 -13.42 -2.85
N ALA A 186 0.14 -12.87 -3.84
CA ALA A 186 1.30 -12.02 -3.59
C ALA A 186 0.90 -10.64 -3.02
N GLN A 187 -0.32 -10.18 -3.28
CA GLN A 187 -0.89 -9.00 -2.65
C GLN A 187 -2.00 -9.42 -1.69
N THR A 188 -1.95 -8.90 -0.47
CA THR A 188 -2.89 -9.26 0.62
C THR A 188 -3.39 -8.00 1.31
N ALA A 189 -4.66 -7.98 1.71
CA ALA A 189 -5.25 -6.87 2.44
C ALA A 189 -4.91 -6.94 3.94
N GLY A 190 -4.82 -5.78 4.60
CA GLY A 190 -4.56 -5.72 6.03
C GLY A 190 -4.28 -4.32 6.56
N TYR A 191 -3.61 -4.24 7.70
CA TYR A 191 -3.34 -3.01 8.44
C TYR A 191 -1.85 -2.62 8.49
N ASP A 192 -0.97 -3.51 8.01
CA ASP A 192 0.47 -3.26 7.96
C ASP A 192 0.89 -2.89 6.54
N ALA A 193 1.20 -1.61 6.33
CA ALA A 193 1.65 -1.07 5.05
C ALA A 193 2.77 -1.94 4.42
N SER A 194 3.76 -2.35 5.23
CA SER A 194 4.96 -3.05 4.75
C SER A 194 4.70 -4.45 4.20
N LEU A 195 3.59 -5.07 4.59
CA LEU A 195 3.21 -6.42 4.18
C LEU A 195 2.05 -6.43 3.19
N ASN A 196 1.18 -5.42 3.26
CA ASN A 196 -0.10 -5.37 2.57
C ASN A 196 -0.12 -4.45 1.36
N GLU A 197 0.98 -3.78 1.02
CA GLU A 197 1.07 -2.96 -0.19
C GLU A 197 2.05 -3.53 -1.20
N PHE A 198 1.53 -4.05 -2.30
CA PHE A 198 2.31 -4.32 -3.49
C PHE A 198 2.35 -3.07 -4.37
N MET A 199 3.53 -2.69 -4.83
CA MET A 199 3.80 -1.50 -5.62
C MET A 199 4.64 -1.83 -6.85
N TYR A 200 4.60 -0.96 -7.84
CA TYR A 200 5.34 -1.11 -9.08
C TYR A 200 5.83 0.23 -9.63
N ALA A 201 6.99 0.23 -10.26
CA ALA A 201 7.60 1.41 -10.87
C ALA A 201 8.32 1.01 -12.15
N GLY A 202 8.44 1.95 -13.08
CA GLY A 202 9.31 1.78 -14.23
C GLY A 202 9.98 3.09 -14.60
N ASN A 203 11.18 2.98 -15.16
CA ASN A 203 11.94 4.14 -15.61
C ASN A 203 12.75 3.81 -16.86
N THR A 204 12.87 4.77 -17.77
CA THR A 204 13.82 4.72 -18.88
C THR A 204 14.89 5.76 -18.61
N SER A 205 16.13 5.30 -18.45
CA SER A 205 17.30 6.18 -18.31
C SER A 205 18.10 6.21 -19.61
N THR A 206 18.61 7.40 -19.95
CA THR A 206 19.64 7.56 -20.98
C THR A 206 21.00 7.36 -20.35
N ASN A 207 21.90 6.67 -21.05
CA ASN A 207 23.27 6.46 -20.57
C ASN A 207 24.16 7.72 -20.74
N ALA A 208 23.69 8.75 -21.45
CA ALA A 208 24.44 9.98 -21.73
C ALA A 208 24.75 10.81 -20.47
N ASP A 209 23.89 10.72 -19.45
CA ASP A 209 23.99 11.53 -18.24
C ASP A 209 24.59 10.75 -17.07
N LEU A 210 24.73 9.42 -17.18
CA LEU A 210 25.25 8.53 -16.13
C LEU A 210 24.53 8.61 -14.77
N LYS A 211 23.35 9.22 -14.69
CA LYS A 211 22.64 9.53 -13.44
C LYS A 211 22.06 8.33 -12.72
N ASP A 212 21.81 8.50 -11.43
CA ASP A 212 21.03 7.57 -10.62
C ASP A 212 19.62 7.33 -11.20
N VAL A 213 19.16 6.09 -11.07
CA VAL A 213 17.87 5.65 -11.57
C VAL A 213 16.76 6.09 -10.62
N LYS A 214 15.86 6.94 -11.12
CA LYS A 214 14.69 7.39 -10.36
C LYS A 214 13.53 6.45 -10.51
N LEU A 215 13.03 5.92 -9.40
CA LEU A 215 11.85 5.06 -9.37
C LEU A 215 10.70 5.71 -8.61
N THR A 216 9.53 5.60 -9.22
CA THR A 216 8.31 6.36 -8.89
C THR A 216 7.19 5.33 -8.76
N PHE A 217 7.06 4.77 -7.56
CA PHE A 217 6.19 3.61 -7.29
C PHE A 217 4.71 3.98 -7.28
N LYS A 218 3.88 3.11 -7.87
CA LYS A 218 2.41 3.15 -7.85
C LYS A 218 1.90 1.95 -7.06
N HIS A 219 0.79 2.10 -6.36
CA HIS A 219 0.24 1.01 -5.54
C HIS A 219 -0.70 0.12 -6.37
N LEU A 220 -0.64 -1.19 -6.12
CA LEU A 220 -1.55 -2.18 -6.70
C LEU A 220 -2.88 -2.26 -5.93
N GLY A 221 -2.82 -1.99 -4.62
CA GLY A 221 -3.99 -1.86 -3.74
C GLY A 221 -4.48 -0.42 -3.61
N ALA A 222 -5.26 -0.18 -2.56
CA ALA A 222 -5.76 1.14 -2.18
C ALA A 222 -5.44 1.44 -0.71
N GLN A 223 -5.80 2.64 -0.25
CA GLN A 223 -5.75 3.03 1.16
C GLN A 223 -7.14 3.51 1.62
N VAL A 224 -7.56 3.12 2.83
CA VAL A 224 -8.83 3.54 3.43
C VAL A 224 -8.61 4.18 4.79
N ASN A 225 -9.21 5.35 4.99
CA ASN A 225 -9.20 6.13 6.22
C ASN A 225 -10.62 6.57 6.61
N LEU A 226 -10.84 6.80 7.91
CA LEU A 226 -12.09 7.33 8.43
C LEU A 226 -11.86 8.68 9.11
N ARG A 227 -12.83 9.59 8.97
CA ARG A 227 -12.88 10.85 9.71
C ARG A 227 -14.29 11.24 10.13
N PHE A 228 -14.40 12.01 11.19
CA PHE A 228 -15.65 12.33 11.89
C PHE A 228 -15.76 13.81 12.23
N TYR A 229 -16.99 14.33 12.21
CA TYR A 229 -17.38 15.61 12.79
C TYR A 229 -18.86 15.55 13.26
N GLU A 230 -19.30 16.55 14.02
CA GLU A 230 -20.69 16.63 14.52
C GLU A 230 -21.41 17.92 14.09
N ASP A 231 -22.73 17.84 14.00
CA ASP A 231 -23.65 18.97 13.90
C ASP A 231 -24.88 18.71 14.79
N VAL A 232 -24.65 18.76 16.10
CA VAL A 232 -25.62 18.43 17.14
C VAL A 232 -25.80 19.60 18.10
N ARG A 233 -26.91 20.32 17.93
CA ARG A 233 -27.22 21.46 18.80
C ARG A 233 -27.42 21.03 20.26
N GLY A 234 -26.66 21.63 21.17
CA GLY A 234 -26.80 21.48 22.63
C GLY A 234 -26.08 20.27 23.22
N TYR A 235 -25.35 19.51 22.40
CA TYR A 235 -24.54 18.38 22.86
C TYR A 235 -23.16 18.40 22.23
N LYS A 236 -22.19 17.79 22.93
CA LYS A 236 -20.92 17.36 22.34
C LYS A 236 -20.89 15.85 22.17
N VAL A 237 -20.12 15.39 21.17
CA VAL A 237 -20.13 13.98 20.78
C VAL A 237 -18.80 13.32 21.07
N GLN A 238 -18.82 12.26 21.88
CA GLN A 238 -17.67 11.40 22.13
C GLN A 238 -17.89 10.05 21.46
N ILE A 239 -17.00 9.65 20.54
CA ILE A 239 -17.02 8.29 19.99
C ILE A 239 -16.52 7.31 21.07
N ILE A 240 -17.18 6.16 21.18
CA ILE A 240 -16.83 5.08 22.11
C ILE A 240 -16.73 3.75 21.35
N ASP A 241 -16.18 2.72 22.01
CA ASP A 241 -16.08 1.39 21.43
C ASP A 241 -17.47 0.83 21.11
N VAL A 242 -17.62 0.14 19.98
CA VAL A 242 -18.92 -0.38 19.56
C VAL A 242 -19.45 -1.45 20.51
N THR A 243 -18.58 -2.34 20.99
CA THR A 243 -18.95 -3.42 21.92
C THR A 243 -18.21 -3.28 23.25
N THR A 244 -17.09 -3.98 23.42
CA THR A 244 -16.23 -3.86 24.61
C THR A 244 -15.01 -2.98 24.33
N ASP A 245 -14.32 -2.54 25.38
CA ASP A 245 -13.11 -1.74 25.29
C ASP A 245 -12.10 -2.30 24.27
N GLY A 246 -11.63 -1.44 23.37
CA GLY A 246 -10.64 -1.76 22.34
C GLY A 246 -11.22 -2.38 21.06
N THR A 247 -12.55 -2.48 20.93
CA THR A 247 -13.19 -2.96 19.69
C THR A 247 -13.32 -1.89 18.61
N GLY A 248 -13.24 -0.62 19.01
CA GLY A 248 -13.25 0.55 18.15
C GLY A 248 -14.51 0.67 17.31
N ILE A 249 -14.33 1.21 16.12
CA ILE A 249 -15.33 1.29 15.05
C ILE A 249 -15.19 0.03 14.19
N GLN A 250 -16.31 -0.55 13.75
CA GLN A 250 -16.30 -1.71 12.86
C GLN A 250 -16.98 -1.41 11.53
N ALA A 251 -16.56 -2.11 10.47
CA ALA A 251 -17.19 -2.02 9.16
C ALA A 251 -17.42 -3.42 8.58
N THR A 252 -18.69 -3.76 8.39
CA THR A 252 -19.16 -5.09 7.99
C THR A 252 -19.41 -5.07 6.48
N PRO A 253 -18.79 -5.97 5.70
CA PRO A 253 -18.99 -6.00 4.26
C PRO A 253 -20.45 -6.31 3.92
N ALA A 254 -21.08 -5.45 3.12
CA ALA A 254 -22.49 -5.55 2.80
C ALA A 254 -22.79 -5.18 1.35
N THR A 255 -23.87 -5.71 0.80
CA THR A 255 -24.53 -5.18 -0.39
C THR A 255 -25.83 -4.51 0.02
N ALA A 256 -26.25 -3.47 -0.70
CA ALA A 256 -27.54 -2.84 -0.52
C ALA A 256 -28.45 -3.15 -1.72
N THR A 257 -29.67 -3.58 -1.43
CA THR A 257 -30.73 -3.71 -2.42
C THR A 257 -31.82 -2.70 -2.12
N GLU A 258 -32.07 -1.80 -3.07
CA GLU A 258 -33.20 -0.89 -3.02
C GLU A 258 -34.49 -1.65 -3.32
N ALA A 259 -35.42 -1.70 -2.37
CA ALA A 259 -36.76 -2.18 -2.62
C ALA A 259 -37.56 -1.15 -3.44
N ALA A 260 -38.58 -1.62 -4.15
CA ALA A 260 -39.43 -0.78 -5.01
C ALA A 260 -40.15 0.37 -4.28
N ASN A 261 -40.17 0.37 -2.95
CA ASN A 261 -40.71 1.41 -2.09
C ASN A 261 -39.66 2.42 -1.59
N GLY A 262 -38.41 2.34 -2.06
CA GLY A 262 -37.31 3.20 -1.64
C GLY A 262 -36.68 2.84 -0.29
N ALA A 263 -37.02 1.68 0.28
CA ALA A 263 -36.33 1.15 1.45
C ALA A 263 -35.09 0.36 1.01
N SER A 264 -33.92 0.73 1.52
CA SER A 264 -32.68 -0.03 1.28
C SER A 264 -32.56 -1.16 2.30
N THR A 265 -32.30 -2.37 1.82
CA THR A 265 -31.96 -3.52 2.68
C THR A 265 -30.50 -3.88 2.46
N THR A 266 -29.74 -3.91 3.55
CA THR A 266 -28.34 -4.32 3.53
C THR A 266 -28.20 -5.77 3.96
N THR A 267 -27.38 -6.53 3.23
CA THR A 267 -27.13 -7.96 3.50
C THR A 267 -25.64 -8.24 3.51
N THR A 268 -25.19 -9.14 4.39
CA THR A 268 -23.77 -9.51 4.51
C THR A 268 -23.25 -10.08 3.20
N THR A 269 -22.04 -9.68 2.82
CA THR A 269 -21.37 -10.17 1.62
C THR A 269 -19.89 -10.43 1.90
N LYS A 270 -19.14 -10.81 0.86
CA LYS A 270 -17.70 -10.99 0.94
C LYS A 270 -16.95 -10.04 0.02
N TYR A 271 -15.76 -9.63 0.43
CA TYR A 271 -14.82 -8.87 -0.40
C TYR A 271 -13.52 -9.66 -0.56
N TYR A 272 -12.77 -9.36 -1.64
CA TYR A 272 -11.47 -9.99 -1.87
C TYR A 272 -10.43 -9.45 -0.89
N THR A 273 -9.63 -10.34 -0.32
CA THR A 273 -8.50 -10.01 0.56
C THR A 273 -7.15 -10.37 -0.05
N THR A 274 -7.15 -11.02 -1.21
CA THR A 274 -5.92 -11.33 -1.96
C THR A 274 -6.15 -11.09 -3.44
N CYS A 275 -5.09 -10.68 -4.14
CA CYS A 275 -5.12 -10.61 -5.60
C CYS A 275 -3.75 -10.94 -6.20
N GLY A 276 -3.76 -11.16 -7.51
CA GLY A 276 -2.59 -11.06 -8.38
C GLY A 276 -2.81 -9.96 -9.42
N ALA A 277 -1.84 -9.75 -10.30
CA ALA A 277 -1.96 -8.74 -11.34
C ALA A 277 -1.04 -8.99 -12.53
N THR A 278 -1.35 -8.34 -13.63
CA THR A 278 -0.43 -8.14 -14.74
C THR A 278 -0.15 -6.65 -14.87
N ILE A 279 1.12 -6.27 -14.83
CA ILE A 279 1.57 -4.88 -14.97
C ILE A 279 2.19 -4.75 -16.36
N ASP A 280 1.65 -3.86 -17.17
CA ASP A 280 2.08 -3.60 -18.54
C ASP A 280 3.05 -2.42 -18.58
N PHE A 281 4.29 -2.69 -19.00
CA PHE A 281 5.36 -1.70 -19.17
C PHE A 281 5.66 -1.43 -20.65
N SER A 282 4.67 -1.61 -21.53
CA SER A 282 4.78 -1.13 -22.93
C SER A 282 5.14 0.36 -22.97
N ASN A 283 4.63 1.14 -22.01
CA ASN A 283 5.18 2.44 -21.63
C ASN A 283 5.87 2.33 -20.26
N VAL A 284 7.21 2.27 -20.28
CA VAL A 284 8.03 1.99 -19.08
C VAL A 284 7.85 3.06 -18.00
N THR A 285 7.76 4.34 -18.35
CA THR A 285 7.67 5.44 -17.38
C THR A 285 6.25 5.68 -16.87
N SER A 286 5.23 5.06 -17.48
CA SER A 286 3.86 5.10 -17.01
C SER A 286 3.19 3.73 -17.17
N PRO A 287 3.61 2.74 -16.35
CA PRO A 287 3.03 1.42 -16.39
C PRO A 287 1.58 1.44 -15.90
N THR A 288 0.80 0.46 -16.36
CA THR A 288 -0.59 0.23 -15.95
C THR A 288 -0.75 -1.17 -15.39
N ALA A 289 -1.51 -1.30 -14.31
CA ALA A 289 -1.80 -2.60 -13.70
C ALA A 289 -3.23 -3.05 -14.04
N THR A 290 -3.37 -4.33 -14.37
CA THR A 290 -4.65 -5.04 -14.44
C THR A 290 -4.68 -6.07 -13.32
N VAL A 291 -5.60 -5.91 -12.38
CA VAL A 291 -5.76 -6.83 -11.26
C VAL A 291 -6.55 -8.05 -11.71
N ASN A 292 -6.06 -9.23 -11.34
CA ASN A 292 -6.65 -10.51 -11.69
C ASN A 292 -7.38 -11.09 -10.48
N PHE A 293 -8.63 -11.51 -10.68
CA PHE A 293 -9.49 -12.11 -9.66
C PHE A 293 -9.84 -13.55 -10.07
N PRO A 294 -8.92 -14.51 -9.88
CA PRO A 294 -9.21 -15.91 -10.20
C PRO A 294 -10.30 -16.47 -9.27
N THR A 295 -10.93 -17.57 -9.68
CA THR A 295 -11.96 -18.26 -8.90
C THR A 295 -11.48 -18.72 -7.52
N GLU A 296 -10.16 -18.89 -7.35
CA GLU A 296 -9.50 -19.26 -6.09
C GLU A 296 -9.12 -18.06 -5.21
N ALA A 297 -9.50 -16.84 -5.60
CA ALA A 297 -9.15 -15.66 -4.83
C ALA A 297 -9.79 -15.66 -3.45
N GLN A 298 -8.98 -15.41 -2.42
CA GLN A 298 -9.44 -15.41 -1.05
C GLN A 298 -10.40 -14.24 -0.84
N GLN A 299 -11.54 -14.55 -0.25
CA GLN A 299 -12.57 -13.60 0.13
C GLN A 299 -12.95 -13.82 1.58
N THR A 300 -13.33 -12.75 2.27
CA THR A 300 -13.80 -12.82 3.65
C THR A 300 -15.06 -12.00 3.86
N HIS A 301 -15.80 -12.33 4.92
CA HIS A 301 -16.85 -11.50 5.50
C HIS A 301 -16.39 -10.83 6.81
N ASP A 302 -15.11 -10.95 7.17
CA ASP A 302 -14.57 -10.37 8.40
C ASP A 302 -14.71 -8.84 8.40
N ASN A 303 -15.12 -8.32 9.55
CA ASN A 303 -15.24 -6.89 9.77
C ASN A 303 -13.88 -6.21 9.71
N LEU A 304 -13.87 -5.04 9.09
CA LEU A 304 -12.77 -4.09 9.26
C LEU A 304 -12.90 -3.44 10.63
N LYS A 305 -11.78 -3.25 11.33
CA LYS A 305 -11.69 -2.58 12.61
C LYS A 305 -10.88 -1.30 12.48
N PHE A 306 -11.36 -0.23 13.10
CA PHE A 306 -10.71 1.07 13.12
C PHE A 306 -10.66 1.60 14.55
N THR A 307 -9.50 2.11 14.95
CA THR A 307 -9.32 2.67 16.29
C THR A 307 -10.07 4.00 16.39
N ILE A 308 -10.63 4.28 17.56
CA ILE A 308 -11.24 5.57 17.87
C ILE A 308 -10.16 6.67 17.79
N PRO A 309 -10.43 7.84 17.19
CA PRO A 309 -9.48 8.95 17.18
C PRO A 309 -8.99 9.32 18.59
N GLY A 310 -7.72 9.68 18.75
CA GLY A 310 -7.20 10.28 19.99
C GLY A 310 -7.11 11.81 19.92
N ASN A 311 -6.61 12.44 20.99
CA ASN A 311 -6.37 13.90 21.02
C ASN A 311 -5.36 14.35 19.95
N GLY A 312 -4.32 13.54 19.69
CA GLY A 312 -3.38 13.77 18.60
C GLY A 312 -3.96 13.55 17.20
N ASN A 313 -5.22 13.10 17.10
CA ASN A 313 -5.92 12.83 15.86
C ASN A 313 -7.22 13.66 15.73
N GLY A 314 -7.26 14.84 16.35
CA GLY A 314 -8.34 15.81 16.13
C GLY A 314 -9.50 15.74 17.11
N LEU A 315 -9.45 14.87 18.14
CA LEU A 315 -10.36 15.05 19.28
C LEU A 315 -9.95 16.27 20.11
N THR A 316 -10.95 16.97 20.65
CA THR A 316 -10.75 18.11 21.54
C THR A 316 -11.21 17.76 22.96
N SER A 317 -10.51 18.26 23.97
CA SER A 317 -10.93 18.04 25.36
C SER A 317 -12.04 19.03 25.73
N TYR A 318 -13.16 18.50 26.22
CA TYR A 318 -14.34 19.24 26.61
C TYR A 318 -14.61 19.08 28.12
N PRO A 319 -14.30 20.10 28.94
CA PRO A 319 -14.63 20.09 30.36
C PRO A 319 -16.10 20.48 30.59
N VAL A 320 -16.81 19.68 31.38
CA VAL A 320 -18.20 19.96 31.78
C VAL A 320 -18.21 20.52 33.20
N THR A 321 -18.50 21.81 33.33
CA THR A 321 -18.48 22.52 34.61
C THR A 321 -19.44 21.92 35.64
N ALA A 322 -20.63 21.47 35.20
CA ALA A 322 -21.66 20.93 36.09
C ALA A 322 -21.25 19.63 36.79
N THR A 323 -20.43 18.80 36.14
CA THR A 323 -20.05 17.46 36.64
C THR A 323 -18.56 17.37 37.02
N GLY A 324 -17.75 18.34 36.60
CA GLY A 324 -16.29 18.32 36.76
C GLY A 324 -15.57 17.29 35.88
N LYS A 325 -16.28 16.58 35.00
CA LYS A 325 -15.72 15.60 34.07
C LYS A 325 -15.14 16.28 32.84
N THR A 326 -14.14 15.65 32.22
CA THR A 326 -13.60 16.06 30.91
C THR A 326 -13.76 14.90 29.94
N TYR A 327 -14.28 15.21 28.75
CA TYR A 327 -14.50 14.26 27.66
C TYR A 327 -13.57 14.59 26.49
N ASN A 328 -13.23 13.60 25.68
CA ASN A 328 -12.59 13.84 24.39
C ASN A 328 -13.66 13.72 23.30
N VAL A 329 -13.94 14.82 22.61
CA VAL A 329 -15.09 14.96 21.71
C VAL A 329 -14.64 15.26 20.29
N ILE A 330 -15.44 14.85 19.31
CA ILE A 330 -15.18 15.17 17.90
C ILE A 330 -15.47 16.65 17.62
N PRO A 331 -14.84 17.26 16.60
CA PRO A 331 -15.08 18.66 16.24
C PRO A 331 -16.50 18.92 15.76
N GLU A 332 -17.06 20.06 16.16
CA GLU A 332 -18.31 20.61 15.63
C GLU A 332 -18.14 21.10 14.18
N VAL A 333 -19.23 21.11 13.44
CA VAL A 333 -19.32 21.70 12.11
C VAL A 333 -18.97 23.18 12.17
N VAL A 334 -18.20 23.66 11.19
CA VAL A 334 -17.82 25.07 11.12
C VAL A 334 -18.83 25.84 10.25
N ALA A 335 -19.54 26.79 10.85
CA ALA A 335 -20.66 27.46 10.20
C ALA A 335 -20.30 28.41 9.04
N THR A 336 -19.11 29.02 8.99
CA THR A 336 -18.65 29.87 7.86
C THR A 336 -17.13 30.08 7.79
N GLY A 337 -16.60 30.21 6.56
CA GLY A 337 -15.32 30.87 6.25
C GLY A 337 -14.01 30.20 6.72
N SER A 338 -14.07 29.05 7.40
CA SER A 338 -12.89 28.35 7.90
C SER A 338 -12.86 26.88 7.44
N THR A 339 -11.67 26.28 7.42
CA THR A 339 -11.48 24.87 7.07
C THR A 339 -12.13 23.96 8.12
N GLN A 340 -13.02 23.05 7.69
CA GLN A 340 -13.60 22.03 8.57
C GLN A 340 -12.49 21.19 9.20
N THR A 341 -12.54 21.03 10.52
CA THR A 341 -11.65 20.14 11.26
C THR A 341 -12.33 18.79 11.46
N TYR A 342 -11.54 17.71 11.45
CA TYR A 342 -12.06 16.37 11.62
C TYR A 342 -11.27 15.62 12.69
N ALA A 343 -11.97 14.74 13.42
CA ALA A 343 -11.33 13.68 14.16
C ALA A 343 -11.05 12.52 13.20
N VAL A 344 -9.80 12.03 13.14
CA VAL A 344 -9.36 11.03 12.15
C VAL A 344 -8.97 9.75 12.87
N SER A 345 -9.48 8.61 12.41
CA SER A 345 -9.01 7.33 12.95
C SER A 345 -7.51 7.16 12.63
N PRO A 346 -6.66 6.81 13.61
CA PRO A 346 -5.25 6.55 13.32
C PRO A 346 -5.06 5.23 12.55
N THR A 347 -6.09 4.37 12.50
CA THR A 347 -6.04 3.13 11.74
C THR A 347 -6.18 3.41 10.25
N VAL A 348 -5.26 2.83 9.49
CA VAL A 348 -5.30 2.81 8.03
C VAL A 348 -5.50 1.37 7.60
N TYR A 349 -6.46 1.14 6.71
CA TYR A 349 -6.65 -0.17 6.09
C TYR A 349 -6.11 -0.15 4.66
N TYR A 350 -5.33 -1.17 4.30
CA TYR A 350 -4.70 -1.36 3.00
C TYR A 350 -5.39 -2.50 2.27
N PRO A 351 -6.50 -2.24 1.57
CA PRO A 351 -7.19 -3.27 0.83
C PRO A 351 -6.48 -3.64 -0.48
N VAL A 352 -6.79 -4.85 -0.96
CA VAL A 352 -6.60 -5.17 -2.38
C VAL A 352 -7.69 -4.49 -3.20
N ALA A 353 -7.35 -4.10 -4.43
CA ALA A 353 -8.34 -3.61 -5.38
C ALA A 353 -9.48 -4.63 -5.56
N GLN A 354 -10.70 -4.16 -5.75
CA GLN A 354 -11.88 -4.97 -6.02
C GLN A 354 -12.22 -4.93 -7.52
N PRO A 355 -12.93 -5.93 -8.06
CA PRO A 355 -13.41 -5.88 -9.44
C PRO A 355 -14.23 -4.61 -9.68
N THR A 356 -14.13 -4.03 -10.87
CA THR A 356 -14.95 -2.85 -11.25
C THR A 356 -16.44 -3.16 -11.31
N THR A 357 -16.82 -4.43 -11.35
CA THR A 357 -18.19 -4.94 -11.24
C THR A 357 -18.62 -5.22 -9.80
N SER A 358 -17.75 -5.00 -8.80
CA SER A 358 -18.08 -5.23 -7.40
C SER A 358 -19.20 -4.31 -6.94
N GLU A 359 -20.16 -4.90 -6.24
CA GLU A 359 -21.27 -4.22 -5.57
C GLU A 359 -21.08 -4.17 -4.05
N VAL A 360 -19.91 -4.61 -3.57
CA VAL A 360 -19.59 -4.66 -2.14
C VAL A 360 -19.35 -3.25 -1.60
N GLY A 361 -20.23 -2.85 -0.68
CA GLY A 361 -20.06 -1.74 0.25
C GLY A 361 -19.74 -2.23 1.66
N PHE A 362 -19.85 -1.32 2.62
CA PHE A 362 -19.65 -1.63 4.05
C PHE A 362 -20.67 -0.90 4.91
N THR A 363 -21.29 -1.62 5.83
CA THR A 363 -22.04 -1.00 6.93
C THR A 363 -21.07 -0.67 8.06
N PHE A 364 -20.95 0.59 8.40
CA PHE A 364 -20.16 1.06 9.53
C PHE A 364 -21.00 1.05 10.79
N HIS A 365 -20.41 0.51 11.85
CA HIS A 365 -20.94 0.42 13.19
C HIS A 365 -20.17 1.40 14.09
N VAL A 366 -20.87 2.36 14.67
CA VAL A 366 -20.26 3.41 15.50
C VAL A 366 -21.12 3.64 16.75
N SER A 367 -20.54 3.48 17.93
CA SER A 367 -21.16 3.89 19.19
C SER A 367 -20.62 5.24 19.64
N TYR A 368 -21.45 6.06 20.28
CA TYR A 368 -21.04 7.37 20.79
C TYR A 368 -21.89 7.82 21.98
N LYS A 369 -21.38 8.80 22.72
CA LYS A 369 -22.11 9.52 23.76
C LYS A 369 -22.41 10.94 23.30
N LEU A 370 -23.64 11.36 23.55
CA LEU A 370 -24.03 12.77 23.53
C LEU A 370 -23.88 13.31 24.95
N ILE A 371 -23.14 14.40 25.09
CA ILE A 371 -22.85 15.06 26.36
C ILE A 371 -23.53 16.42 26.33
N ALA A 372 -24.59 16.59 27.13
CA ALA A 372 -25.35 17.83 27.17
C ALA A 372 -24.48 18.99 27.64
N GLU A 373 -24.54 20.12 26.92
CA GLU A 373 -23.68 21.27 27.17
C GLU A 373 -24.03 22.02 28.47
N ASP A 374 -25.28 21.92 28.92
CA ASP A 374 -25.82 22.68 30.05
C ASP A 374 -25.64 21.99 31.40
N ASN A 375 -25.88 20.67 31.46
CA ASN A 375 -25.95 19.91 32.70
C ASN A 375 -24.99 18.70 32.72
N GLY A 376 -24.37 18.35 31.59
CA GLY A 376 -23.46 17.20 31.49
C GLY A 376 -24.13 15.84 31.43
N GLU A 377 -25.43 15.77 31.19
CA GLU A 377 -26.15 14.51 30.97
C GLU A 377 -25.53 13.74 29.81
N GLU A 378 -25.33 12.43 30.02
CA GLU A 378 -24.75 11.53 29.03
C GLU A 378 -25.85 10.64 28.44
N ILE A 379 -26.08 10.74 27.14
CA ILE A 379 -26.93 9.80 26.39
C ILE A 379 -26.02 8.90 25.58
N THR A 380 -26.09 7.60 25.81
CA THR A 380 -25.30 6.62 25.04
C THR A 380 -26.11 6.12 23.86
N VAL A 381 -25.53 6.25 22.67
CA VAL A 381 -26.03 5.66 21.44
C VAL A 381 -25.17 4.46 21.12
N ASN A 382 -25.78 3.29 21.14
CA ASN A 382 -25.13 2.03 20.80
C ASN A 382 -25.33 1.72 19.32
N ASP A 383 -24.27 1.25 18.68
CA ASP A 383 -24.30 0.62 17.36
C ASP A 383 -25.11 1.41 16.32
N ALA A 384 -24.75 2.69 16.14
CA ALA A 384 -25.30 3.48 15.07
C ALA A 384 -24.74 2.96 13.74
N ARG A 385 -25.64 2.60 12.81
CA ARG A 385 -25.28 1.94 11.55
C ARG A 385 -25.47 2.87 10.37
N VAL A 386 -24.50 2.84 9.46
CA VAL A 386 -24.56 3.59 8.19
C VAL A 386 -23.88 2.84 7.07
N TYR A 387 -24.54 2.74 5.92
CA TYR A 387 -24.01 2.05 4.75
C TYR A 387 -23.20 2.98 3.85
N VAL A 388 -21.99 2.56 3.50
CA VAL A 388 -21.14 3.15 2.47
C VAL A 388 -21.22 2.27 1.23
N PRO A 389 -21.74 2.78 0.09
CA PRO A 389 -21.95 1.96 -1.09
C PRO A 389 -20.63 1.63 -1.80
N ALA A 390 -20.66 0.56 -2.61
CA ALA A 390 -19.56 0.23 -3.53
C ALA A 390 -19.21 1.41 -4.44
N LYS A 391 -20.23 2.14 -4.93
CA LYS A 391 -20.13 3.25 -5.88
C LYS A 391 -21.09 4.38 -5.53
N SER A 392 -20.74 5.60 -5.91
CA SER A 392 -21.62 6.76 -5.94
C SER A 392 -21.66 7.31 -7.36
N GLY A 393 -22.77 7.08 -8.08
CA GLY A 393 -22.82 7.32 -9.52
C GLY A 393 -21.75 6.50 -10.27
N SER A 394 -20.85 7.17 -10.99
CA SER A 394 -19.71 6.53 -11.68
C SER A 394 -18.47 6.36 -10.81
N GLU A 395 -18.44 6.96 -9.62
CA GLU A 395 -17.27 6.97 -8.75
C GLU A 395 -17.24 5.71 -7.87
N PHE A 396 -16.09 5.04 -7.82
CA PHE A 396 -15.86 3.92 -6.91
C PHE A 396 -15.61 4.46 -5.50
N ILE A 397 -16.30 3.93 -4.49
CA ILE A 397 -16.20 4.38 -3.10
C ILE A 397 -15.67 3.25 -2.21
N ALA A 398 -16.36 2.11 -2.19
CA ALA A 398 -15.94 0.90 -1.46
C ALA A 398 -15.53 -0.27 -2.38
N ALA A 399 -15.85 -0.20 -3.67
CA ALA A 399 -15.24 -1.05 -4.69
C ALA A 399 -13.85 -0.50 -5.06
N TRP A 400 -12.92 -0.57 -4.10
CA TRP A 400 -11.61 0.08 -4.14
C TRP A 400 -10.82 -0.20 -5.42
N GLN A 401 -10.16 0.82 -5.95
CA GLN A 401 -9.36 0.75 -7.17
C GLN A 401 -7.85 0.90 -6.88
N PRO A 402 -6.98 0.36 -7.75
CA PRO A 402 -5.54 0.50 -7.59
C PRO A 402 -5.09 1.95 -7.53
N ASN A 403 -4.06 2.24 -6.74
CA ASN A 403 -3.44 3.57 -6.63
C ASN A 403 -4.45 4.67 -6.24
N THR A 404 -5.41 4.35 -5.38
CA THR A 404 -6.42 5.30 -4.89
C THR A 404 -6.45 5.35 -3.36
N LYS A 405 -6.62 6.54 -2.80
CA LYS A 405 -6.86 6.76 -1.38
C LYS A 405 -8.31 7.18 -1.15
N TYR A 406 -8.96 6.52 -0.22
CA TYR A 406 -10.34 6.75 0.19
C TYR A 406 -10.38 7.27 1.62
N THR A 407 -10.94 8.46 1.82
CA THR A 407 -11.23 8.97 3.17
C THR A 407 -12.72 9.12 3.35
N TYR A 408 -13.33 8.23 4.15
CA TYR A 408 -14.75 8.27 4.45
C TYR A 408 -15.04 9.27 5.55
N THR A 409 -16.00 10.16 5.28
CA THR A 409 -16.41 11.21 6.20
C THR A 409 -17.76 10.85 6.80
N PHE A 410 -17.81 10.80 8.12
CA PHE A 410 -19.05 10.59 8.86
C PHE A 410 -19.43 11.85 9.64
N LYS A 411 -20.73 12.15 9.64
CA LYS A 411 -21.33 13.22 10.41
C LYS A 411 -22.31 12.63 11.42
N ILE A 412 -22.25 13.07 12.68
CA ILE A 412 -23.31 12.82 13.67
C ILE A 412 -24.17 14.09 13.73
N THR A 413 -25.47 13.99 13.45
CA THR A 413 -26.36 15.15 13.28
C THR A 413 -27.78 14.84 13.69
N LYS A 414 -28.62 15.84 13.96
CA LYS A 414 -30.05 15.65 14.29
C LYS A 414 -30.97 15.45 13.08
N ASP A 415 -30.57 15.89 11.88
CA ASP A 415 -31.47 16.12 10.74
C ASP A 415 -31.38 15.05 9.62
N SER A 416 -31.17 13.77 9.95
CA SER A 416 -30.87 12.74 8.94
C SER A 416 -31.58 11.39 9.11
N THR A 417 -31.35 10.47 8.16
CA THR A 417 -31.97 9.13 8.06
C THR A 417 -31.18 8.00 8.72
N GLY A 418 -30.10 8.26 9.45
CA GLY A 418 -29.33 7.18 10.09
C GLY A 418 -30.12 6.50 11.22
N SER A 419 -29.67 5.34 11.68
CA SER A 419 -30.40 4.58 12.70
C SER A 419 -29.49 3.91 13.72
N THR A 420 -30.07 3.60 14.87
CA THR A 420 -29.40 3.03 16.05
C THR A 420 -30.20 1.82 16.51
N ASP A 421 -29.53 0.71 16.78
CA ASP A 421 -30.18 -0.46 17.36
C ASP A 421 -30.40 -0.21 18.87
N PRO A 422 -31.64 -0.29 19.39
CA PRO A 422 -31.89 -0.16 20.82
C PRO A 422 -31.36 -1.35 21.65
N ASN A 423 -30.82 -2.41 21.03
CA ASN A 423 -30.34 -3.61 21.70
C ASN A 423 -28.81 -3.62 21.91
N THR A 424 -28.30 -4.74 22.43
CA THR A 424 -26.86 -5.03 22.48
C THR A 424 -26.26 -4.88 21.07
N PRO A 425 -25.12 -4.18 20.91
CA PRO A 425 -24.45 -4.03 19.62
C PRO A 425 -24.28 -5.36 18.89
N ASP A 426 -24.66 -5.40 17.61
CA ASP A 426 -24.48 -6.55 16.72
C ASP A 426 -23.69 -6.12 15.49
N VAL A 427 -22.38 -6.35 15.55
CA VAL A 427 -21.45 -5.96 14.49
C VAL A 427 -21.46 -6.91 13.30
N ASP A 428 -22.09 -8.07 13.41
CA ASP A 428 -22.19 -9.03 12.30
C ASP A 428 -23.45 -8.80 11.45
N ASP A 429 -24.40 -7.99 11.95
CA ASP A 429 -25.62 -7.59 11.25
C ASP A 429 -25.42 -6.26 10.50
N PRO A 430 -25.25 -6.27 9.16
CA PRO A 430 -25.07 -5.05 8.40
C PRO A 430 -26.39 -4.29 8.17
N THR A 431 -27.54 -4.78 8.66
CA THR A 431 -28.84 -4.16 8.45
C THR A 431 -28.85 -2.76 9.06
N VAL A 432 -29.05 -1.73 8.23
CA VAL A 432 -29.27 -0.37 8.71
C VAL A 432 -30.73 -0.26 9.15
N PRO A 433 -31.03 0.00 10.44
CA PRO A 433 -32.42 -0.01 10.87
C PRO A 433 -33.24 1.10 10.17
N PRO A 434 -34.51 0.84 9.83
CA PRO A 434 -35.28 1.72 8.94
C PRO A 434 -35.89 2.94 9.63
N THR A 435 -35.82 3.01 10.97
CA THR A 435 -36.41 4.11 11.74
C THR A 435 -35.32 5.10 12.13
N PRO A 436 -35.35 6.34 11.62
CA PRO A 436 -34.42 7.37 12.04
C PRO A 436 -34.59 7.65 13.54
N GLN A 437 -33.49 7.64 14.28
CA GLN A 437 -33.46 7.97 15.69
C GLN A 437 -33.02 9.42 15.90
N VAL A 438 -33.16 9.94 17.12
CA VAL A 438 -32.66 11.29 17.43
C VAL A 438 -31.13 11.25 17.34
N TYR A 439 -30.55 12.15 16.54
CA TYR A 439 -29.11 12.34 16.35
C TYR A 439 -28.34 11.27 15.54
N PRO A 440 -28.74 10.85 14.33
CA PRO A 440 -28.06 9.75 13.65
C PRO A 440 -26.64 10.02 13.17
N ILE A 441 -25.92 8.92 12.88
CA ILE A 441 -24.71 8.94 12.07
C ILE A 441 -25.06 8.88 10.57
N VAL A 442 -24.34 9.65 9.75
CA VAL A 442 -24.53 9.80 8.31
C VAL A 442 -23.20 9.65 7.59
N PHE A 443 -23.24 9.00 6.43
CA PHE A 443 -22.15 9.03 5.48
C PHE A 443 -22.22 10.33 4.69
N ASP A 444 -21.32 11.25 4.98
CA ASP A 444 -21.29 12.60 4.41
C ASP A 444 -20.43 12.67 3.13
N GLY A 445 -20.01 11.51 2.63
CA GLY A 445 -19.25 11.35 1.40
C GLY A 445 -17.83 10.81 1.61
N ALA A 446 -17.16 10.56 0.49
CA ALA A 446 -15.76 10.16 0.46
C ALA A 446 -14.93 11.20 -0.26
N THR A 447 -13.73 11.47 0.25
CA THR A 447 -12.68 12.08 -0.54
C THR A 447 -11.92 10.96 -1.22
N VAL A 448 -11.99 10.94 -2.56
CA VAL A 448 -11.28 9.99 -3.42
C VAL A 448 -10.17 10.76 -4.10
N GLU A 449 -8.94 10.38 -3.80
CA GLU A 449 -7.76 10.99 -4.38
C GLU A 449 -6.96 9.87 -5.04
N ASP A 450 -6.30 10.17 -6.15
CA ASP A 450 -5.16 9.36 -6.53
C ASP A 450 -4.28 9.24 -5.29
N TYR A 451 -3.71 8.07 -5.08
CA TYR A 451 -2.78 7.87 -3.97
C TYR A 451 -1.53 8.79 -4.08
N THR A 452 -1.50 9.62 -5.14
CA THR A 452 -0.38 10.40 -5.66
C THR A 452 -0.66 11.86 -6.12
N GLU A 453 -1.82 12.53 -5.97
CA GLU A 453 -1.99 13.92 -6.50
C GLU A 453 -2.47 14.98 -5.48
N LYS A 454 -1.99 16.25 -5.40
CA LYS A 454 -1.01 17.04 -6.18
C LYS A 454 -0.58 18.34 -5.45
N SER A 455 0.54 18.96 -5.82
CA SER A 455 0.63 20.40 -6.14
C SER A 455 1.93 20.70 -6.88
N ASN A 456 1.79 21.56 -7.88
CA ASN A 456 2.86 22.16 -8.66
C ASN A 456 3.78 23.00 -7.77
N ASP A 457 4.97 22.49 -7.48
CA ASP A 457 6.19 23.27 -7.26
C ASP A 457 7.32 22.40 -7.83
N SER A 458 7.67 22.60 -9.10
CA SER A 458 8.51 23.69 -9.62
C SER A 458 9.90 23.69 -8.97
N ASN A 459 10.87 23.34 -9.82
CA ASN A 459 12.33 23.49 -9.70
C ASN A 459 13.07 22.57 -8.71
N PHE A 460 13.60 21.47 -9.26
CA PHE A 460 15.05 21.24 -9.18
C PHE A 460 15.62 21.33 -10.58
#